data_AF-A0A7W6WAB4-F1
#
_entry.id   AF-A0A7W6WAB4-F1
#
_cell.length_a   1.000
_cell.length_b   1.000
_cell.length_c   1.000
_cell.angle_alpha   90.00
_cell.angle_beta   90.00
_cell.angle_gamma   90.00
#
_symmetry.space_group_name_H-M   'P 1'
#
loop_
_entity.id
_entity.type
_entity.pdbx_description
1 polymer ?
#
loop_
_entity_poly.entity_id
_entity_poly.type
_entity_poly.pdbx_seq_one_letter_code
_entity_poly.pdbx_strand_id
1 'polypeptide(L)'
;MAHRVAIPDWQLANSAYADAVVTFHTVDPATGTRAPTLATLYDGLTGAGTLANPHTLDSSGKFAVPVYIEEPVVAVVGESPIGAHATGVIDTGGLWRGPWTTATAYTLGDRVRDGAAGAGTANIHICVRAHTSGTWAADLAAGVWALEINVADVETATVAAETAQGLAEAAQGLAETARDTATDAAATATAQAATATAQAGAASARAIASAASASDADARATDADTRAQAADAHRVAAETAAAAAQGSAGAADTRATNAEQARDRAEQARDQASQIAGMRLFGAIGDGALPRIIADRTADTLHLIGAGPIAVAYDGPARTVTLSAPNLATLDPRTGTVPLDQLPAGAITTTAGLVGFTPYETLSADTVQGALQQIWDRSASGGAFEARQSAAAAAASAAAAGAHETATRDDATEAAAAAAQASAAAAAAAATGAGALAEAVRKLKLHVTFDL
;
A
#
# COMPACT_ATOMS: atom_id res chain seq x y z
N MET A 1 -58.72 43.08 53.79
CA MET A 1 -57.75 44.16 54.09
C MET A 1 -57.34 44.77 52.77
N ALA A 2 -57.31 46.09 52.66
CA ALA A 2 -56.79 46.75 51.47
C ALA A 2 -55.29 46.44 51.35
N HIS A 3 -54.83 46.14 50.14
CA HIS A 3 -53.44 45.81 49.88
C HIS A 3 -52.67 47.10 49.62
N ARG A 4 -51.55 47.26 50.31
CA ARG A 4 -50.69 48.43 50.24
C ARG A 4 -49.43 48.13 49.46
N VAL A 5 -48.98 49.09 48.65
CA VAL A 5 -47.71 49.02 47.95
C VAL A 5 -46.82 50.13 48.46
N ALA A 6 -45.56 49.82 48.72
CA ALA A 6 -44.57 50.84 49.09
C ALA A 6 -44.36 51.75 47.88
N ILE A 7 -44.33 53.05 48.09
CA ILE A 7 -43.92 54.00 47.06
C ILE A 7 -42.41 53.81 46.87
N PRO A 8 -41.91 53.30 45.73
CA PRO A 8 -40.48 53.08 45.53
C PRO A 8 -39.73 54.39 45.30
N ASP A 9 -40.42 55.40 44.77
CA ASP A 9 -39.93 56.76 44.61
C ASP A 9 -39.49 57.30 45.97
N TRP A 10 -38.32 57.93 46.01
CA TRP A 10 -37.71 58.47 47.23
C TRP A 10 -37.45 57.44 48.35
N GLN A 11 -37.41 56.13 48.08
CA GLN A 11 -36.85 55.16 49.04
C GLN A 11 -35.32 55.21 49.08
N LEU A 12 -34.71 55.60 47.96
CA LEU A 12 -33.28 55.81 47.82
C LEU A 12 -32.93 57.29 47.95
N ALA A 13 -31.81 57.57 48.61
CA ALA A 13 -31.34 58.94 48.81
C ALA A 13 -31.11 59.65 47.47
N ASN A 14 -31.68 60.84 47.33
CA ASN A 14 -31.44 61.75 46.23
C ASN A 14 -31.40 63.19 46.74
N SER A 15 -30.19 63.73 46.92
CA SER A 15 -29.98 65.09 47.44
C SER A 15 -30.67 66.21 46.65
N ALA A 16 -31.06 65.99 45.40
CA ALA A 16 -31.83 66.98 44.62
C ALA A 16 -33.24 67.24 45.22
N TYR A 17 -33.71 66.32 46.06
CA TYR A 17 -34.98 66.38 46.76
C TYR A 17 -34.81 66.54 48.28
N ALA A 18 -33.60 66.90 48.75
CA ALA A 18 -33.35 67.12 50.17
C ALA A 18 -34.37 68.12 50.74
N ASP A 19 -35.01 67.72 51.84
CA ASP A 19 -36.02 68.50 52.57
C ASP A 19 -37.25 68.90 51.73
N ALA A 20 -37.45 68.28 50.55
CA ALA A 20 -38.57 68.59 49.69
C ALA A 20 -39.90 68.12 50.30
N VAL A 21 -40.97 68.89 50.06
CA VAL A 21 -42.33 68.53 50.46
C VAL A 21 -43.05 67.88 49.29
N VAL A 22 -43.47 66.64 49.46
CA VAL A 22 -44.16 65.83 48.46
C VAL A 22 -45.61 65.62 48.86
N THR A 23 -46.53 66.02 48.00
CA THR A 23 -47.99 65.88 48.20
C THR A 23 -48.53 64.77 47.31
N PHE A 24 -49.22 63.79 47.87
CA PHE A 24 -49.76 62.67 47.10
C PHE A 24 -51.24 62.89 46.83
N HIS A 25 -51.62 62.87 45.56
CA HIS A 25 -53.00 63.00 45.13
C HIS A 25 -53.51 61.67 44.60
N THR A 26 -54.79 61.38 44.80
CA THR A 26 -55.41 60.21 44.16
C THR A 26 -55.47 60.41 42.65
N VAL A 27 -55.59 59.31 41.90
CA VAL A 27 -55.79 59.33 40.46
C VAL A 27 -57.26 59.12 40.14
N ASP A 28 -57.80 59.93 39.24
CA ASP A 28 -59.14 59.70 38.70
C ASP A 28 -59.13 58.41 37.86
N PRO A 29 -59.85 57.35 38.26
CA PRO A 29 -59.82 56.07 37.56
C PRO A 29 -60.39 56.12 36.15
N ALA A 30 -61.18 57.15 35.80
CA ALA A 30 -61.75 57.30 34.46
C ALA A 30 -60.76 57.94 33.48
N THR A 31 -59.95 58.89 33.95
CA THR A 31 -59.07 59.70 33.08
C THR A 31 -57.59 59.39 33.25
N GLY A 32 -57.20 58.69 34.32
CA GLY A 32 -55.79 58.45 34.66
C GLY A 32 -55.04 59.73 35.06
N THR A 33 -55.76 60.81 35.36
CA THR A 33 -55.17 62.11 35.71
C THR A 33 -55.22 62.37 37.22
N ARG A 34 -54.38 63.29 37.70
CA ARG A 34 -54.32 63.70 39.10
C ARG A 34 -55.65 64.31 39.55
N ALA A 35 -56.30 63.72 40.54
CA ALA A 35 -57.47 64.29 41.21
C ALA A 35 -57.05 65.38 42.23
N PRO A 36 -57.94 66.32 42.60
CA PRO A 36 -57.62 67.30 43.64
C PRO A 36 -57.55 66.69 45.05
N THR A 37 -58.08 65.48 45.24
CA THR A 37 -58.14 64.78 46.52
C THR A 37 -56.76 64.27 46.93
N LEU A 38 -56.39 64.48 48.20
CA LEU A 38 -55.16 63.91 48.77
C LEU A 38 -55.35 62.42 49.04
N ALA A 39 -54.34 61.62 48.69
CA ALA A 39 -54.31 60.21 49.00
C ALA A 39 -54.05 59.97 50.50
N THR A 40 -54.59 58.88 51.03
CA THR A 40 -54.21 58.42 52.38
C THR A 40 -52.87 57.70 52.28
N LEU A 41 -51.90 58.13 53.08
CA LEU A 41 -50.59 57.49 53.19
C LEU A 41 -50.57 56.61 54.43
N TYR A 42 -49.85 55.50 54.35
CA TYR A 42 -49.80 54.50 55.41
C TYR A 42 -48.37 54.21 55.84
N ASP A 43 -48.19 53.86 57.12
CA ASP A 43 -46.88 53.60 57.76
C ASP A 43 -46.46 52.12 57.73
N GLY A 44 -47.31 51.26 57.17
CA GLY A 44 -47.06 49.83 57.05
C GLY A 44 -47.93 49.15 56.00
N LEU A 45 -47.48 47.97 55.55
CA LEU A 45 -48.19 47.12 54.58
C LEU A 45 -49.59 46.67 55.06
N THR A 46 -49.81 46.62 56.36
CA THR A 46 -51.10 46.29 56.98
C THR A 46 -51.33 47.16 58.22
N GLY A 47 -52.53 47.14 58.79
CA GLY A 47 -52.89 47.90 59.99
C GLY A 47 -53.59 49.22 59.69
N ALA A 48 -53.82 50.03 60.73
CA ALA A 48 -54.59 51.28 60.64
C ALA A 48 -53.73 52.55 60.74
N GLY A 49 -52.41 52.42 60.87
CA GLY A 49 -51.50 53.56 60.96
C GLY A 49 -51.45 54.34 59.65
N THR A 50 -51.59 55.66 59.75
CA THR A 50 -51.52 56.60 58.62
C THR A 50 -50.40 57.60 58.81
N LEU A 51 -49.88 58.12 57.71
CA LEU A 51 -48.88 59.18 57.66
C LEU A 51 -49.51 60.49 57.21
N ALA A 52 -48.87 61.61 57.56
CA ALA A 52 -49.27 62.93 57.08
C ALA A 52 -49.04 63.05 55.56
N ASN A 53 -49.95 63.76 54.89
CA ASN A 53 -49.86 64.16 53.50
C ASN A 53 -50.26 65.64 53.39
N PRO A 54 -49.34 66.58 53.05
CA PRO A 54 -48.02 66.37 52.45
C PRO A 54 -46.97 65.70 53.37
N HIS A 55 -45.95 65.09 52.78
CA HIS A 55 -44.85 64.41 53.45
C HIS A 55 -43.51 65.06 53.11
N THR A 56 -42.66 65.32 54.12
CA THR A 56 -41.34 65.93 53.92
C THR A 56 -40.26 64.85 53.83
N LEU A 57 -39.43 64.93 52.79
CA LEU A 57 -38.27 64.06 52.63
C LEU A 57 -37.15 64.49 53.59
N ASP A 58 -36.27 63.56 53.96
CA ASP A 58 -35.14 63.86 54.83
C ASP A 58 -34.06 64.72 54.13
N SER A 59 -33.02 65.11 54.87
CA SER A 59 -31.87 65.87 54.32
C SER A 59 -31.10 65.16 53.20
N SER A 60 -31.36 63.86 52.98
CA SER A 60 -30.82 63.09 51.86
C SER A 60 -31.82 62.95 50.70
N GLY A 61 -33.01 63.54 50.81
CA GLY A 61 -34.08 63.51 49.82
C GLY A 61 -34.74 62.15 49.64
N LYS A 62 -34.83 61.37 50.72
CA LYS A 62 -35.60 60.12 50.78
C LYS A 62 -36.66 60.16 51.89
N PHE A 63 -37.57 59.21 51.88
CA PHE A 63 -38.49 59.03 52.99
C PHE A 63 -37.76 58.60 54.27
N ALA A 64 -38.10 59.22 55.40
CA ALA A 64 -37.57 58.83 56.71
C ALA A 64 -38.11 57.47 57.18
N VAL A 65 -39.32 57.11 56.73
CA VAL A 65 -39.96 55.80 56.94
C VAL A 65 -40.62 55.35 55.63
N PRO A 66 -40.71 54.04 55.34
CA PRO A 66 -41.42 53.58 54.15
C PRO A 66 -42.86 54.11 54.11
N VAL A 67 -43.23 54.72 52.99
CA VAL A 67 -44.58 55.24 52.74
C VAL A 67 -45.33 54.27 51.84
N TYR A 68 -46.56 53.94 52.21
CA TYR A 68 -47.40 53.02 51.46
C TYR A 68 -48.69 53.68 50.97
N ILE A 69 -49.19 53.20 49.83
CA ILE A 69 -50.45 53.62 49.20
C ILE A 69 -51.35 52.41 48.95
N GLU A 70 -52.66 52.62 48.98
CA GLU A 70 -53.68 51.59 48.68
C GLU A 70 -54.30 51.75 47.29
N GLU A 71 -54.11 52.91 46.65
CA GLU A 71 -54.65 53.26 45.34
C GLU A 71 -53.58 54.00 44.53
N PRO A 72 -53.69 54.05 43.19
CA PRO A 72 -52.74 54.78 42.36
C PRO A 72 -52.71 56.28 42.74
N VAL A 73 -51.50 56.83 42.82
CA VAL A 73 -51.29 58.23 43.20
C VAL A 73 -50.46 58.99 42.19
N VAL A 74 -50.60 60.31 42.18
CA VAL A 74 -49.63 61.23 41.56
C VAL A 74 -49.01 62.05 42.68
N ALA A 75 -47.69 62.01 42.78
CA ALA A 75 -46.95 62.78 43.74
C ALA A 75 -46.57 64.14 43.13
N VAL A 76 -46.75 65.21 43.90
CA VAL A 76 -46.42 66.58 43.51
C VAL A 76 -45.35 67.08 44.46
N VAL A 77 -44.15 67.27 43.91
CA VAL A 77 -43.03 67.88 44.62
C VAL A 77 -43.24 69.39 44.59
N GLY A 78 -43.40 69.99 45.77
CA GLY A 78 -43.64 71.42 45.93
C GLY A 78 -42.36 72.24 45.81
N GLU A 79 -41.76 72.60 46.94
CA GLU A 79 -40.49 73.32 46.98
C GLU A 79 -39.33 72.31 47.03
N SER A 80 -38.48 72.35 46.00
CA SER A 80 -37.22 71.61 45.94
C SER A 80 -36.18 72.44 45.19
N PRO A 81 -34.87 72.15 45.34
CA PRO A 81 -33.81 72.79 44.55
C PRO A 81 -34.02 72.73 43.03
N ILE A 82 -34.79 71.75 42.53
CA ILE A 82 -35.05 71.54 41.10
C ILE A 82 -36.43 72.06 40.65
N GLY A 83 -37.16 72.75 41.53
CA GLY A 83 -38.47 73.32 41.25
C GLY A 83 -39.64 72.34 41.39
N ALA A 84 -40.85 72.87 41.27
CA ALA A 84 -42.08 72.11 41.43
C ALA A 84 -42.39 71.25 40.21
N HIS A 85 -42.75 69.99 40.43
CA HIS A 85 -43.14 69.07 39.37
C HIS A 85 -44.01 67.94 39.92
N ALA A 86 -44.67 67.21 39.02
CA ALA A 86 -45.43 66.02 39.36
C ALA A 86 -44.72 64.77 38.85
N THR A 87 -44.87 63.67 39.56
CA THR A 87 -44.51 62.35 39.03
C THR A 87 -45.51 61.92 37.96
N GLY A 88 -45.19 60.83 37.26
CA GLY A 88 -46.22 60.02 36.61
C GLY A 88 -47.15 59.37 37.65
N VAL A 89 -48.13 58.61 37.16
CA VAL A 89 -48.95 57.75 38.02
C VAL A 89 -48.04 56.69 38.65
N ILE A 90 -47.97 56.71 39.98
CA ILE A 90 -47.35 55.67 40.78
C ILE A 90 -48.46 54.64 41.02
N ASP A 91 -48.41 53.55 40.25
CA ASP A 91 -49.40 52.48 40.31
C ASP A 91 -48.97 51.37 41.28
N THR A 92 -49.96 50.68 41.83
CA THR A 92 -49.79 49.48 42.67
C THR A 92 -49.36 48.25 41.86
N GLY A 93 -49.27 48.35 40.53
CA GLY A 93 -48.73 47.31 39.67
C GLY A 93 -49.52 46.01 39.75
N GLY A 94 -50.86 46.09 39.67
CA GLY A 94 -51.75 44.98 39.35
C GLY A 94 -51.53 43.67 40.10
N LEU A 95 -52.38 43.35 41.07
CA LEU A 95 -52.19 42.19 41.94
C LEU A 95 -52.74 40.90 41.33
N TRP A 96 -52.10 39.77 41.64
CA TRP A 96 -52.75 38.47 41.47
C TRP A 96 -53.88 38.32 42.50
N ARG A 97 -55.12 38.23 42.01
CA ARG A 97 -56.33 38.14 42.85
C ARG A 97 -56.86 36.71 42.99
N GLY A 98 -56.23 35.74 42.32
CA GLY A 98 -56.74 34.36 42.27
C GLY A 98 -57.93 34.23 41.32
N PRO A 99 -58.90 33.33 41.60
CA PRO A 99 -60.10 33.20 40.78
C PRO A 99 -60.90 34.50 40.74
N TRP A 100 -61.43 34.84 39.57
CA TRP A 100 -62.35 35.98 39.43
C TRP A 100 -63.62 35.76 40.27
N THR A 101 -64.07 36.81 40.95
CA THR A 101 -65.25 36.83 41.82
C THR A 101 -66.13 38.04 41.53
N THR A 102 -67.44 37.88 41.67
CA THR A 102 -68.42 38.98 41.54
C THR A 102 -68.33 39.96 42.71
N ALA A 103 -68.88 41.17 42.54
CA ALA A 103 -68.95 42.20 43.59
C ALA A 103 -67.59 42.53 44.25
N THR A 104 -66.50 42.39 43.49
CA THR A 104 -65.13 42.57 43.96
C THR A 104 -64.54 43.79 43.25
N ALA A 105 -63.91 44.69 44.00
CA ALA A 105 -63.21 45.82 43.41
C ALA A 105 -61.86 45.34 42.82
N TYR A 106 -61.70 45.55 41.52
CA TYR A 106 -60.46 45.28 40.79
C TYR A 106 -59.85 46.59 40.31
N THR A 107 -58.54 46.74 40.52
CA THR A 107 -57.76 47.89 40.07
C THR A 107 -57.12 47.61 38.72
N LEU A 108 -56.65 48.66 38.03
CA LEU A 108 -55.90 48.51 36.78
C LEU A 108 -54.69 47.58 36.99
N GLY A 109 -54.47 46.68 36.05
CA GLY A 109 -53.37 45.71 36.08
C GLY A 109 -53.64 44.45 36.91
N ASP A 110 -54.71 44.38 37.70
CA ASP A 110 -55.03 43.18 38.49
C ASP A 110 -55.16 41.95 37.59
N ARG A 111 -54.61 40.82 38.02
CA ARG A 111 -54.65 39.55 37.31
C ARG A 111 -55.56 38.57 38.00
N VAL A 112 -56.43 37.93 37.23
CA VAL A 112 -57.36 36.91 37.71
C VAL A 112 -57.26 35.66 36.87
N ARG A 113 -57.58 34.52 37.48
CA ARG A 113 -57.91 33.29 36.76
C ARG A 113 -59.41 33.25 36.50
N ASP A 114 -59.85 32.96 35.28
CA ASP A 114 -61.27 32.72 35.06
C ASP A 114 -61.67 31.38 35.73
N GLY A 115 -62.49 31.48 36.78
CA GLY A 115 -62.96 30.35 37.55
C GLY A 115 -64.35 29.86 37.08
N ALA A 116 -65.03 29.10 37.93
CA ALA A 116 -66.42 28.68 37.69
C ALA A 116 -67.41 29.84 37.53
N ALA A 117 -67.08 31.01 38.10
CA ALA A 117 -67.85 32.24 37.93
C ALA A 117 -67.56 32.97 36.60
N GLY A 118 -66.53 32.53 35.86
CA GLY A 118 -66.18 32.97 34.51
C GLY A 118 -66.50 31.92 33.45
N ALA A 119 -65.58 31.65 32.52
CA ALA A 119 -65.73 30.57 31.54
C ALA A 119 -65.15 29.22 32.02
N GLY A 120 -64.52 29.18 33.19
CA GLY A 120 -63.92 27.97 33.76
C GLY A 120 -62.72 27.44 32.99
N THR A 121 -62.07 28.27 32.17
CA THR A 121 -60.96 27.86 31.29
C THR A 121 -59.59 27.90 31.96
N ALA A 122 -59.52 28.43 33.19
CA ALA A 122 -58.28 28.71 33.91
C ALA A 122 -57.35 29.74 33.23
N ASN A 123 -57.80 30.42 32.18
CA ASN A 123 -57.11 31.52 31.52
C ASN A 123 -56.80 32.65 32.50
N ILE A 124 -55.68 33.33 32.26
CA ILE A 124 -55.27 34.49 33.03
C ILE A 124 -55.68 35.75 32.29
N HIS A 125 -56.43 36.60 32.97
CA HIS A 125 -56.87 37.88 32.46
C HIS A 125 -56.30 39.01 33.29
N ILE A 126 -55.98 40.11 32.62
CA ILE A 126 -55.56 41.36 33.24
C ILE A 126 -56.69 42.38 33.17
N CYS A 127 -56.93 43.07 34.27
CA CYS A 127 -57.89 44.15 34.40
C CYS A 127 -57.32 45.37 33.69
N VAL A 128 -57.93 45.80 32.59
CA VAL A 128 -57.50 46.96 31.81
C VAL A 128 -58.25 48.24 32.17
N ARG A 129 -59.27 48.16 33.04
CA ARG A 129 -60.01 49.30 33.57
C ARG A 129 -60.52 49.00 34.99
N ALA A 130 -60.20 49.89 35.95
CA ALA A 130 -60.67 49.72 37.33
C ALA A 130 -62.21 49.69 37.40
N HIS A 131 -62.77 48.75 38.17
CA HIS A 131 -64.23 48.58 38.32
C HIS A 131 -64.56 47.73 39.57
N THR A 132 -65.82 47.76 39.99
CA THR A 132 -66.39 46.72 40.84
C THR A 132 -67.07 45.69 39.95
N SER A 133 -66.64 44.43 40.05
CA SER A 133 -67.09 43.37 39.14
C SER A 133 -68.60 43.11 39.21
N GLY A 134 -69.20 42.98 38.03
CA GLY A 134 -70.61 42.59 37.87
C GLY A 134 -70.69 41.09 37.62
N THR A 135 -70.95 40.71 36.37
CA THR A 135 -70.84 39.32 35.89
C THR A 135 -69.67 39.22 34.92
N TRP A 136 -68.97 38.08 34.89
CA TRP A 136 -67.80 37.89 34.03
C TRP A 136 -68.08 38.23 32.57
N ALA A 137 -69.20 37.75 32.04
CA ALA A 137 -69.60 37.99 30.66
C ALA A 137 -69.85 39.49 30.37
N ALA A 138 -70.45 40.23 31.32
CA ALA A 138 -70.68 41.65 31.15
C ALA A 138 -69.37 42.45 31.23
N ASP A 139 -68.51 42.13 32.20
CA ASP A 139 -67.22 42.81 32.38
C ASP A 139 -66.29 42.56 31.19
N LEU A 140 -66.25 41.32 30.67
CA LEU A 140 -65.48 40.96 29.48
C LEU A 140 -66.02 41.65 28.22
N ALA A 141 -67.34 41.64 28.00
CA ALA A 141 -67.96 42.33 26.85
C ALA A 141 -67.79 43.86 26.91
N ALA A 142 -67.71 44.42 28.11
CA ALA A 142 -67.40 45.84 28.33
C ALA A 142 -65.92 46.19 28.12
N GLY A 143 -65.06 45.21 27.79
CA GLY A 143 -63.63 45.39 27.57
C GLY A 143 -62.85 45.71 28.84
N VAL A 144 -63.34 45.26 30.00
CA VAL A 144 -62.69 45.51 31.30
C VAL A 144 -61.58 44.51 31.58
N TRP A 145 -61.68 43.31 31.01
CA TRP A 145 -60.69 42.25 31.09
C TRP A 145 -60.07 41.98 29.73
N ALA A 146 -58.75 41.88 29.67
CA ALA A 146 -58.02 41.40 28.50
C ALA A 146 -57.39 40.04 28.82
N LEU A 147 -57.43 39.12 27.86
CA LEU A 147 -56.73 37.84 27.98
C LEU A 147 -55.22 38.09 27.96
N GLU A 148 -54.52 37.69 29.02
CA GLU A 148 -53.06 37.80 29.13
C GLU A 148 -52.40 36.45 28.81
N ILE A 149 -52.95 35.35 29.33
CA ILE A 149 -52.43 33.99 29.10
C ILE A 149 -53.60 33.04 28.79
N ASN A 150 -53.53 32.39 27.63
CA ASN A 150 -54.40 31.28 27.26
C ASN A 150 -53.79 29.96 27.77
N VAL A 151 -54.41 29.35 28.78
CA VAL A 151 -53.89 28.11 29.40
C VAL A 151 -53.98 26.93 28.44
N ALA A 152 -55.00 26.86 27.59
CA ALA A 152 -55.13 25.79 26.59
C ALA A 152 -53.97 25.80 25.57
N ASP A 153 -53.50 27.00 25.20
CA ASP A 153 -52.33 27.13 24.31
C ASP A 153 -51.04 26.67 25.01
N VAL A 154 -50.89 26.99 26.30
CA VAL A 154 -49.74 26.54 27.11
C VAL A 154 -49.73 25.02 27.29
N GLU A 155 -50.88 24.42 27.57
CA GLU A 155 -51.02 22.95 27.68
C GLU A 155 -50.72 22.27 26.34
N THR A 156 -51.25 22.80 25.24
CA THR A 156 -50.97 22.31 23.88
C THR A 156 -49.48 22.39 23.57
N ALA A 157 -48.83 23.51 23.89
CA ALA A 157 -47.39 23.69 23.69
C ALA A 157 -46.57 22.74 24.56
N THR A 158 -47.01 22.47 25.80
CA THR A 158 -46.36 21.52 26.72
C THR A 158 -46.39 20.11 26.15
N VAL A 159 -47.56 19.63 25.72
CA VAL A 159 -47.70 18.29 25.10
C VAL A 159 -46.87 18.17 23.82
N ALA A 160 -46.82 19.23 23.00
CA ALA A 160 -45.99 19.27 21.81
C ALA A 160 -44.48 19.19 22.14
N ALA A 161 -44.04 19.88 23.20
CA ALA A 161 -42.66 19.82 23.68
C ALA A 161 -42.29 18.44 24.21
N GLU A 162 -43.16 17.80 25.01
CA GLU A 162 -42.97 16.43 25.51
C GLU A 162 -42.89 15.42 24.35
N THR A 163 -43.76 15.57 23.34
CA THR A 163 -43.73 14.74 22.13
C THR A 163 -42.42 14.93 21.36
N ALA A 164 -41.98 16.17 21.18
CA ALA A 164 -40.71 16.47 20.51
C ALA A 164 -39.51 15.92 21.27
N GLN A 165 -39.52 15.99 22.61
CA GLN A 165 -38.50 15.38 23.45
C GLN A 165 -38.44 13.86 23.24
N GLY A 166 -39.59 13.17 23.30
CA GLY A 166 -39.62 11.72 23.07
C GLY A 166 -39.12 11.31 21.68
N LEU A 167 -39.43 12.08 20.64
CA LEU A 167 -38.91 11.85 19.29
C LEU A 167 -37.38 12.06 19.21
N ALA A 168 -36.85 13.06 19.92
CA ALA A 168 -35.41 13.32 19.98
C ALA A 168 -34.66 12.19 20.69
N GLU A 169 -35.18 11.70 21.82
CA GLU A 169 -34.63 10.55 22.55
C GLU A 169 -34.65 9.28 21.69
N ALA A 170 -35.74 9.02 20.95
CA ALA A 170 -35.82 7.90 20.02
C ALA A 170 -34.80 8.03 18.86
N ALA A 171 -34.64 9.23 18.30
CA ALA A 171 -33.65 9.49 17.25
C ALA A 171 -32.20 9.28 17.76
N GLN A 172 -31.91 9.69 19.01
CA GLN A 172 -30.62 9.42 19.65
C GLN A 172 -30.37 7.91 19.79
N GLY A 173 -31.35 7.14 20.27
CA GLY A 173 -31.22 5.68 20.39
C GLY A 173 -30.98 4.98 19.04
N LEU A 174 -31.63 5.44 17.97
CA LEU A 174 -31.37 4.95 16.61
C LEU A 174 -29.96 5.28 16.12
N ALA A 175 -29.45 6.49 16.41
CA ALA A 175 -28.10 6.90 16.06
C ALA A 175 -27.03 6.07 16.81
N GLU A 176 -27.25 5.79 18.09
CA GLU A 176 -26.38 4.92 18.90
C GLU A 176 -26.35 3.49 18.33
N THR A 177 -27.52 2.92 18.01
CA THR A 177 -27.62 1.59 17.39
C THR A 177 -26.91 1.52 16.04
N ALA A 178 -27.03 2.56 15.21
CA ALA A 178 -26.37 2.63 13.91
C ALA A 178 -24.83 2.72 14.05
N ARG A 179 -24.33 3.49 15.02
CA ARG A 179 -22.91 3.58 15.34
C ARG A 179 -22.34 2.22 15.78
N ASP A 180 -23.05 1.52 16.64
CA ASP A 180 -22.60 0.22 17.16
C ASP A 180 -22.59 -0.83 16.02
N THR A 181 -23.63 -0.84 15.17
CA THR A 181 -23.68 -1.68 13.95
C THR A 181 -22.50 -1.39 13.01
N ALA A 182 -22.14 -0.13 12.80
CA ALA A 182 -21.00 0.25 11.97
C ALA A 182 -19.67 -0.22 12.57
N THR A 183 -19.55 -0.19 13.90
CA THR A 183 -18.36 -0.67 14.62
C THR A 183 -18.19 -2.18 14.47
N ASP A 184 -19.26 -2.96 14.61
CA ASP A 184 -19.26 -4.42 14.42
C ASP A 184 -18.93 -4.80 12.97
N ALA A 185 -19.47 -4.05 12.00
CA ALA A 185 -19.16 -4.25 10.58
C ALA A 185 -17.67 -3.99 10.29
N ALA A 186 -17.07 -2.96 10.87
CA ALA A 186 -15.64 -2.66 10.74
C ALA A 186 -14.76 -3.75 11.38
N ALA A 187 -15.14 -4.26 12.54
CA ALA A 187 -14.45 -5.38 13.19
C ALA A 187 -14.50 -6.65 12.34
N THR A 188 -15.67 -6.95 11.77
CA THR A 188 -15.87 -8.09 10.86
C THR A 188 -15.00 -7.97 9.60
N ALA A 189 -14.96 -6.79 8.97
CA ALA A 189 -14.12 -6.53 7.81
C ALA A 189 -12.62 -6.71 8.12
N THR A 190 -12.18 -6.26 9.29
CA THR A 190 -10.79 -6.46 9.76
C THR A 190 -10.45 -7.94 9.92
N ALA A 191 -11.35 -8.73 10.53
CA ALA A 191 -11.16 -10.18 10.69
C ALA A 191 -11.11 -10.92 9.34
N GLN A 192 -11.95 -10.51 8.37
CA GLN A 192 -11.92 -11.05 7.01
C GLN A 192 -10.60 -10.74 6.30
N ALA A 193 -10.08 -9.51 6.43
CA ALA A 193 -8.80 -9.12 5.85
C ALA A 193 -7.62 -9.91 6.44
N ALA A 194 -7.62 -10.14 7.76
CA ALA A 194 -6.62 -10.98 8.42
C ALA A 194 -6.67 -12.43 7.92
N THR A 195 -7.88 -12.98 7.76
CA THR A 195 -8.09 -14.33 7.20
C THR A 195 -7.57 -14.44 5.77
N ALA A 196 -7.88 -13.47 4.91
CA ALA A 196 -7.41 -13.44 3.53
C ALA A 196 -5.87 -13.36 3.46
N THR A 197 -5.25 -12.58 4.34
CA THR A 197 -3.78 -12.48 4.45
C THR A 197 -3.16 -13.81 4.86
N ALA A 198 -3.75 -14.51 5.84
CA ALA A 198 -3.29 -15.83 6.27
C ALA A 198 -3.41 -16.88 5.15
N GLN A 199 -4.51 -16.86 4.40
CA GLN A 199 -4.71 -17.74 3.24
C GLN A 199 -3.70 -17.47 2.13
N ALA A 200 -3.41 -16.21 1.83
CA ALA A 200 -2.38 -15.83 0.87
C ALA A 200 -0.99 -16.33 1.29
N GLY A 201 -0.62 -16.14 2.57
CA GLY A 201 0.64 -16.67 3.12
C GLY A 201 0.74 -18.19 3.01
N ALA A 202 -0.34 -18.91 3.32
CA ALA A 202 -0.38 -20.37 3.16
C ALA A 202 -0.26 -20.81 1.69
N ALA A 203 -0.88 -20.07 0.75
CA ALA A 203 -0.75 -20.35 -0.68
C ALA A 203 0.69 -20.13 -1.17
N SER A 204 1.35 -19.04 -0.76
CA SER A 204 2.76 -18.79 -1.07
C SER A 204 3.68 -19.87 -0.52
N ALA A 205 3.45 -20.34 0.71
CA ALA A 205 4.23 -21.42 1.31
C ALA A 205 4.09 -22.74 0.52
N ARG A 206 2.88 -23.08 0.07
CA ARG A 206 2.65 -24.26 -0.80
C ARG A 206 3.35 -24.12 -2.14
N ALA A 207 3.33 -22.94 -2.75
CA ALA A 207 4.02 -22.68 -4.01
C ALA A 207 5.54 -22.88 -3.87
N ILE A 208 6.15 -22.35 -2.81
CA ILE A 208 7.58 -22.56 -2.50
C ILE A 208 7.89 -24.05 -2.31
N ALA A 209 7.08 -24.78 -1.54
CA ALA A 209 7.27 -26.22 -1.34
C ALA A 209 7.18 -27.02 -2.65
N SER A 210 6.24 -26.65 -3.54
CA SER A 210 6.11 -27.27 -4.86
C SER A 210 7.32 -27.00 -5.76
N ALA A 211 7.86 -25.78 -5.73
CA ALA A 211 9.06 -25.42 -6.48
C ALA A 211 10.31 -26.17 -5.98
N ALA A 212 10.46 -26.30 -4.66
CA ALA A 212 11.53 -27.10 -4.06
C ALA A 212 11.44 -28.57 -4.50
N SER A 213 10.23 -29.14 -4.48
CA SER A 213 9.99 -30.53 -4.90
C SER A 213 10.30 -30.74 -6.40
N ALA A 214 10.03 -29.73 -7.25
CA ALA A 214 10.39 -29.76 -8.66
C ALA A 214 11.92 -29.69 -8.87
N SER A 215 12.62 -28.83 -8.12
CA SER A 215 14.09 -28.74 -8.16
C SER A 215 14.76 -30.06 -7.73
N ASP A 216 14.25 -30.72 -6.69
CA ASP A 216 14.75 -32.02 -6.25
C ASP A 216 14.53 -33.11 -7.32
N ALA A 217 13.41 -33.06 -8.04
CA ALA A 217 13.12 -33.98 -9.13
C ALA A 217 14.09 -33.78 -10.30
N ASP A 218 14.39 -32.53 -10.66
CA ASP A 218 15.36 -32.18 -11.71
C ASP A 218 16.80 -32.62 -11.36
N ALA A 219 17.20 -32.41 -10.10
CA ALA A 219 18.48 -32.89 -9.59
C ALA A 219 18.60 -34.43 -9.68
N ARG A 220 17.53 -35.17 -9.34
CA ARG A 220 17.48 -36.63 -9.48
C ARG A 220 17.52 -37.08 -10.94
N ALA A 221 16.89 -36.35 -11.85
CA ALA A 221 16.96 -36.63 -13.29
C ALA A 221 18.40 -36.45 -13.81
N THR A 222 19.07 -35.37 -13.42
CA THR A 222 20.48 -35.09 -13.78
C THR A 222 21.44 -36.17 -13.25
N ASP A 223 21.26 -36.63 -12.01
CA ASP A 223 22.06 -37.74 -11.45
C ASP A 223 21.81 -39.05 -12.22
N ALA A 224 20.55 -39.35 -12.59
CA ALA A 224 20.21 -40.51 -13.40
C ALA A 224 20.88 -40.47 -14.78
N ASP A 225 20.86 -39.32 -15.46
CA ASP A 225 21.53 -39.13 -16.76
C ASP A 225 23.05 -39.29 -16.64
N THR A 226 23.65 -38.74 -15.58
CA THR A 226 25.09 -38.90 -15.31
C THR A 226 25.47 -40.37 -15.14
N ARG A 227 24.65 -41.14 -14.40
CA ARG A 227 24.86 -42.59 -14.24
C ARG A 227 24.68 -43.35 -15.55
N ALA A 228 23.72 -42.94 -16.38
CA ALA A 228 23.51 -43.54 -17.70
C ALA A 228 24.72 -43.29 -18.62
N GLN A 229 25.27 -42.07 -18.64
CA GLN A 229 26.49 -41.74 -19.39
C GLN A 229 27.71 -42.54 -18.90
N ALA A 230 27.87 -42.67 -17.58
CA ALA A 230 28.94 -43.50 -17.02
C ALA A 230 28.81 -44.97 -17.42
N ALA A 231 27.59 -45.52 -17.40
CA ALA A 231 27.33 -46.89 -17.85
C ALA A 231 27.65 -47.08 -19.34
N ASP A 232 27.32 -46.10 -20.19
CA ASP A 232 27.66 -46.15 -21.62
C ASP A 232 29.18 -46.06 -21.86
N ALA A 233 29.88 -45.21 -21.13
CA ALA A 233 31.34 -45.14 -21.17
C ALA A 233 31.99 -46.47 -20.77
N HIS A 234 31.47 -47.14 -19.73
CA HIS A 234 31.92 -48.48 -19.34
C HIS A 234 31.66 -49.53 -20.43
N ARG A 235 30.51 -49.47 -21.12
CA ARG A 235 30.20 -50.33 -22.25
C ARG A 235 31.21 -50.13 -23.40
N VAL A 236 31.46 -48.90 -23.80
CA VAL A 236 32.43 -48.56 -24.86
C VAL A 236 33.85 -49.01 -24.47
N ALA A 237 34.26 -48.82 -23.22
CA ALA A 237 35.54 -49.30 -22.72
C ALA A 237 35.65 -50.83 -22.79
N ALA A 238 34.59 -51.56 -22.45
CA ALA A 238 34.53 -53.01 -22.55
C ALA A 238 34.60 -53.48 -24.02
N GLU A 239 33.88 -52.83 -24.94
CA GLU A 239 33.94 -53.11 -26.38
C GLU A 239 35.35 -52.88 -26.94
N THR A 240 36.01 -51.79 -26.53
CA THR A 240 37.40 -51.48 -26.91
C THR A 240 38.37 -52.55 -26.40
N ALA A 241 38.22 -52.97 -25.14
CA ALA A 241 39.04 -54.02 -24.55
C ALA A 241 38.84 -55.37 -25.26
N ALA A 242 37.59 -55.69 -25.63
CA ALA A 242 37.28 -56.89 -26.40
C ALA A 242 37.92 -56.85 -27.80
N ALA A 243 37.88 -55.71 -28.49
CA ALA A 243 38.55 -55.53 -29.78
C ALA A 243 40.08 -55.67 -29.67
N ALA A 244 40.69 -55.12 -28.61
CA ALA A 244 42.12 -55.27 -28.35
C ALA A 244 42.51 -56.73 -28.07
N ALA A 245 41.67 -57.47 -27.35
CA ALA A 245 41.86 -58.90 -27.12
C ALA A 245 41.78 -59.70 -28.44
N GLN A 246 40.80 -59.40 -29.31
CA GLN A 246 40.71 -60.00 -30.64
C GLN A 246 41.95 -59.70 -31.51
N GLY A 247 42.44 -58.46 -31.50
CA GLY A 247 43.67 -58.09 -32.20
C GLY A 247 44.89 -58.85 -31.68
N SER A 248 44.99 -59.04 -30.37
CA SER A 248 46.05 -59.83 -29.74
C SER A 248 45.98 -61.31 -30.12
N ALA A 249 44.77 -61.87 -30.17
CA ALA A 249 44.55 -63.24 -30.65
C ALA A 249 44.95 -63.40 -32.12
N GLY A 250 44.54 -62.47 -33.00
CA GLY A 250 44.94 -62.49 -34.41
C GLY A 250 46.45 -62.34 -34.63
N ALA A 251 47.12 -61.53 -33.80
CA ALA A 251 48.58 -61.44 -33.81
C ALA A 251 49.25 -62.74 -33.34
N ALA A 252 48.66 -63.43 -32.36
CA ALA A 252 49.14 -64.74 -31.92
C ALA A 252 48.97 -65.80 -33.02
N ASP A 253 47.83 -65.83 -33.71
CA ASP A 253 47.60 -66.70 -34.86
C ASP A 253 48.60 -66.44 -35.98
N THR A 254 48.85 -65.16 -36.31
CA THR A 254 49.86 -64.78 -37.31
C THR A 254 51.26 -65.26 -36.91
N ARG A 255 51.62 -65.14 -35.63
CA ARG A 255 52.90 -65.67 -35.11
C ARG A 255 52.96 -67.19 -35.20
N ALA A 256 51.86 -67.89 -34.92
CA ALA A 256 51.78 -69.34 -35.09
C ALA A 256 51.97 -69.74 -36.55
N THR A 257 51.26 -69.10 -37.49
CA THR A 257 51.45 -69.32 -38.94
C THR A 257 52.87 -69.02 -39.40
N ASN A 258 53.48 -67.94 -38.92
CA ASN A 258 54.87 -67.60 -39.27
C ASN A 258 55.86 -68.65 -38.70
N ALA A 259 55.60 -69.17 -37.51
CA ALA A 259 56.40 -70.25 -36.92
C ALA A 259 56.27 -71.54 -37.74
N GLU A 260 55.07 -71.88 -38.21
CA GLU A 260 54.86 -72.99 -39.14
C GLU A 260 55.62 -72.78 -40.46
N GLN A 261 55.50 -71.61 -41.09
CA GLN A 261 56.25 -71.29 -42.31
C GLN A 261 57.77 -71.34 -42.09
N ALA A 262 58.26 -70.88 -40.94
CA ALA A 262 59.67 -70.95 -40.59
C ALA A 262 60.12 -72.41 -40.42
N ARG A 263 59.28 -73.25 -39.81
CA ARG A 263 59.53 -74.70 -39.70
C ARG A 263 59.60 -75.34 -41.09
N ASP A 264 58.63 -75.06 -41.96
CA ASP A 264 58.58 -75.63 -43.31
C ASP A 264 59.78 -75.17 -44.16
N ARG A 265 60.22 -73.91 -44.02
CA ARG A 265 61.46 -73.42 -44.66
C ARG A 265 62.71 -74.11 -44.11
N ALA A 266 62.76 -74.37 -42.81
CA ALA A 266 63.87 -75.11 -42.21
C ALA A 266 63.91 -76.56 -42.72
N GLU A 267 62.74 -77.20 -42.92
CA GLU A 267 62.64 -78.51 -43.58
C GLU A 267 63.11 -78.46 -45.04
N GLN A 268 62.66 -77.49 -45.83
CA GLN A 268 63.13 -77.31 -47.21
C GLN A 268 64.64 -77.06 -47.29
N ALA A 269 65.20 -76.25 -46.39
CA ALA A 269 66.64 -76.00 -46.33
C ALA A 269 67.43 -77.27 -45.96
N ARG A 270 66.90 -78.09 -45.06
CA ARG A 270 67.48 -79.40 -44.72
C ARG A 270 67.44 -80.37 -45.92
N ASP A 271 66.36 -80.36 -46.69
CA ASP A 271 66.24 -81.18 -47.89
C ASP A 271 67.17 -80.71 -49.01
N GLN A 272 67.31 -79.39 -49.22
CA GLN A 272 68.30 -78.81 -50.14
C GLN A 272 69.73 -79.12 -49.71
N ALA A 273 70.06 -79.04 -48.42
CA ALA A 273 71.36 -79.44 -47.90
C ALA A 273 71.64 -80.93 -48.17
N SER A 274 70.61 -81.79 -48.11
CA SER A 274 70.74 -83.21 -48.48
C SER A 274 70.93 -83.41 -49.99
N GLN A 275 70.32 -82.59 -50.85
CA GLN A 275 70.58 -82.58 -52.29
C GLN A 275 72.00 -82.09 -52.63
N ILE A 276 72.51 -81.06 -51.95
CA ILE A 276 73.87 -80.53 -52.13
C ILE A 276 74.91 -81.54 -51.62
N ALA A 277 74.65 -82.24 -50.51
CA ALA A 277 75.50 -83.33 -50.02
C ALA A 277 75.53 -84.55 -50.98
N GLY A 278 74.55 -84.67 -51.88
CA GLY A 278 74.54 -85.66 -52.96
C GLY A 278 75.25 -85.23 -54.25
N MET A 279 75.62 -83.95 -54.39
CA MET A 279 76.30 -83.44 -55.58
C MET A 279 77.82 -83.72 -55.52
N ARG A 280 78.26 -84.78 -56.21
CA ARG A 280 79.68 -85.01 -56.49
C ARG A 280 80.22 -83.92 -57.42
N LEU A 281 80.99 -82.98 -56.87
CA LEU A 281 81.79 -82.04 -57.63
C LEU A 281 82.99 -82.79 -58.26
N PHE A 282 82.86 -83.20 -59.52
CA PHE A 282 84.00 -83.53 -60.36
C PHE A 282 84.54 -82.22 -60.96
N GLY A 283 85.70 -81.78 -60.49
CA GLY A 283 86.38 -80.60 -61.00
C GLY A 283 87.88 -80.69 -60.75
N ALA A 284 88.62 -81.14 -61.75
CA ALA A 284 90.06 -80.97 -61.83
C ALA A 284 90.36 -79.48 -62.05
N ILE A 285 91.23 -78.90 -61.23
CA ILE A 285 91.76 -77.55 -61.45
C ILE A 285 93.27 -77.63 -61.23
N GLY A 286 93.99 -77.45 -62.34
CA GLY A 286 95.44 -77.35 -62.39
C GLY A 286 95.95 -76.00 -61.91
N ASP A 287 97.26 -75.98 -61.69
CA ASP A 287 98.06 -74.83 -61.27
C ASP A 287 97.81 -73.57 -62.11
N GLY A 288 97.57 -72.45 -61.42
CA GLY A 288 97.68 -71.12 -62.02
C GLY A 288 96.78 -70.04 -61.41
N ALA A 289 97.34 -69.27 -60.48
CA ALA A 289 96.93 -67.91 -60.07
C ALA A 289 95.45 -67.69 -59.63
N LEU A 290 95.24 -67.73 -58.31
CA LEU A 290 93.97 -67.43 -57.64
C LEU A 290 93.63 -65.92 -57.67
N PRO A 291 92.38 -65.53 -58.01
CA PRO A 291 91.74 -64.38 -57.38
C PRO A 291 91.08 -64.81 -56.06
N ARG A 292 91.36 -64.04 -55.01
CA ARG A 292 90.87 -64.26 -53.64
C ARG A 292 89.40 -63.83 -53.54
N ILE A 293 88.49 -64.80 -53.60
CA ILE A 293 87.06 -64.58 -53.31
C ILE A 293 86.87 -64.77 -51.79
N ILE A 294 86.64 -63.67 -51.08
CA ILE A 294 86.19 -63.71 -49.68
C ILE A 294 84.66 -63.73 -49.74
N ALA A 295 84.06 -64.91 -49.60
CA ALA A 295 82.64 -65.03 -49.35
C ALA A 295 82.40 -64.89 -47.85
N ASP A 296 81.89 -63.74 -47.41
CA ASP A 296 81.32 -63.62 -46.07
C ASP A 296 79.95 -64.31 -46.06
N ARG A 297 79.81 -65.38 -45.28
CA ARG A 297 78.59 -66.19 -45.21
C ARG A 297 77.52 -65.62 -44.27
N THR A 298 77.73 -64.43 -43.69
CA THR A 298 76.81 -63.88 -42.69
C THR A 298 75.96 -62.70 -43.16
N ALA A 299 76.23 -62.16 -44.35
CA ALA A 299 75.42 -61.12 -44.98
C ALA A 299 75.09 -61.53 -46.42
N ASP A 300 73.80 -61.51 -46.75
CA ASP A 300 73.24 -61.92 -48.04
C ASP A 300 73.57 -60.87 -49.13
N THR A 301 74.85 -60.62 -49.40
CA THR A 301 75.34 -59.54 -50.28
C THR A 301 76.59 -59.94 -51.07
N LEU A 302 76.55 -59.78 -52.40
CA LEU A 302 77.67 -60.04 -53.32
C LEU A 302 78.33 -58.71 -53.72
N HIS A 303 79.56 -58.46 -53.24
CA HIS A 303 80.36 -57.31 -53.67
C HIS A 303 81.24 -57.68 -54.87
N LEU A 304 80.96 -57.07 -56.03
CA LEU A 304 81.80 -57.16 -57.24
C LEU A 304 82.55 -55.84 -57.41
N ILE A 305 83.88 -55.87 -57.37
CA ILE A 305 84.73 -54.70 -57.68
C ILE A 305 85.52 -55.04 -58.94
N GLY A 306 85.15 -54.44 -60.07
CA GLY A 306 85.85 -54.59 -61.34
C GLY A 306 85.60 -53.40 -62.25
N ALA A 307 86.68 -52.83 -62.82
CA ALA A 307 86.62 -51.74 -63.78
C ALA A 307 86.41 -52.30 -65.20
N GLY A 308 85.18 -52.25 -65.68
CA GLY A 308 84.80 -52.65 -67.04
C GLY A 308 83.31 -52.95 -67.13
N PRO A 309 82.69 -52.81 -68.33
CA PRO A 309 81.26 -53.02 -68.49
C PRO A 309 80.91 -54.50 -68.31
N ILE A 310 80.17 -54.81 -67.24
CA ILE A 310 79.63 -56.14 -66.96
C ILE A 310 78.15 -56.11 -67.34
N ALA A 311 77.77 -56.86 -68.38
CA ALA A 311 76.38 -57.20 -68.65
C ALA A 311 76.00 -58.41 -67.80
N VAL A 312 75.08 -58.25 -66.87
CA VAL A 312 74.51 -59.36 -66.09
C VAL A 312 73.09 -59.61 -66.57
N ALA A 313 72.86 -60.76 -67.19
CA ALA A 313 71.52 -61.33 -67.36
C ALA A 313 71.22 -62.18 -66.11
N TYR A 314 70.18 -61.82 -65.37
CA TYR A 314 69.74 -62.54 -64.17
C TYR A 314 68.33 -63.06 -64.40
N ASP A 315 68.14 -64.37 -64.32
CA ASP A 315 66.84 -65.04 -64.37
C ASP A 315 66.63 -65.77 -63.02
N GLY A 316 65.94 -65.09 -62.11
CA GLY A 316 65.64 -65.56 -60.76
C GLY A 316 64.93 -64.49 -59.92
N PRO A 317 64.10 -64.85 -58.93
CA PRO A 317 63.34 -63.88 -58.14
C PRO A 317 64.20 -63.27 -57.03
N ALA A 318 65.04 -62.29 -57.36
CA ALA A 318 65.76 -61.50 -56.36
C ALA A 318 64.95 -60.27 -55.93
N ARG A 319 64.80 -60.09 -54.62
CA ARG A 319 64.31 -58.87 -53.98
C ARG A 319 65.49 -57.89 -53.83
N THR A 320 65.58 -56.93 -54.74
CA THR A 320 66.44 -55.73 -54.73
C THR A 320 67.89 -55.91 -55.20
N VAL A 321 68.27 -55.17 -56.25
CA VAL A 321 69.67 -54.93 -56.68
C VAL A 321 70.02 -53.50 -56.27
N THR A 322 70.95 -53.32 -55.33
CA THR A 322 71.42 -51.99 -54.93
C THR A 322 72.68 -51.64 -55.72
N LEU A 323 72.56 -50.75 -56.69
CA LEU A 323 73.69 -50.11 -57.36
C LEU A 323 74.17 -48.96 -56.47
N SER A 324 75.33 -49.11 -55.83
CA SER A 324 75.96 -48.02 -55.08
C SER A 324 76.81 -47.18 -56.02
N ALA A 325 76.32 -45.99 -56.37
CA ALA A 325 77.17 -44.91 -56.89
C ALA A 325 77.52 -43.99 -55.71
N PRO A 326 78.78 -43.55 -55.55
CA PRO A 326 79.12 -42.59 -54.52
C PRO A 326 78.64 -41.20 -54.98
N ASN A 327 77.66 -40.65 -54.28
CA ASN A 327 77.36 -39.22 -54.08
C ASN A 327 75.84 -39.00 -54.02
N LEU A 328 75.30 -38.72 -52.82
CA LEU A 328 74.68 -37.42 -52.48
C LEU A 328 73.97 -37.48 -51.11
N ALA A 329 74.39 -36.53 -50.27
CA ALA A 329 73.65 -35.83 -49.22
C ALA A 329 73.06 -36.60 -48.01
N THR A 330 73.84 -36.54 -46.94
CA THR A 330 73.45 -36.33 -45.53
C THR A 330 72.09 -35.65 -45.29
N LEU A 331 71.25 -36.30 -44.47
CA LEU A 331 70.12 -35.71 -43.73
C LEU A 331 70.63 -35.03 -42.45
N ASP A 332 70.17 -33.80 -42.20
CA ASP A 332 70.42 -33.02 -40.98
C ASP A 332 69.43 -33.44 -39.86
N PRO A 333 69.91 -33.91 -38.68
CA PRO A 333 69.04 -34.46 -37.64
C PRO A 333 68.40 -33.44 -36.67
N ARG A 334 68.33 -32.13 -36.98
CA ARG A 334 67.96 -31.13 -35.95
C ARG A 334 66.65 -30.32 -36.09
N THR A 335 65.82 -30.45 -37.13
CA THR A 335 64.60 -29.59 -37.23
C THR A 335 63.29 -30.23 -37.70
N GLY A 336 63.26 -31.51 -38.09
CA GLY A 336 62.02 -32.31 -38.17
C GLY A 336 60.80 -31.68 -38.88
N THR A 337 60.98 -30.76 -39.84
CA THR A 337 59.90 -30.17 -40.64
C THR A 337 60.39 -29.86 -42.05
N VAL A 338 59.55 -30.13 -43.05
CA VAL A 338 59.77 -29.82 -44.48
C VAL A 338 58.85 -28.64 -44.85
N PRO A 339 59.35 -27.56 -45.47
CA PRO A 339 58.53 -26.44 -45.92
C PRO A 339 57.66 -26.84 -47.14
N LEU A 340 56.43 -26.33 -47.16
CA LEU A 340 55.32 -26.78 -48.01
C LEU A 340 55.40 -26.31 -49.48
N ASP A 341 56.50 -25.72 -49.90
CA ASP A 341 56.69 -25.03 -51.18
C ASP A 341 57.54 -25.79 -52.21
N GLN A 342 57.89 -27.05 -51.94
CA GLN A 342 58.77 -27.88 -52.80
C GLN A 342 58.14 -29.21 -53.28
N LEU A 343 56.81 -29.38 -53.26
CA LEU A 343 56.17 -30.56 -53.85
C LEU A 343 55.86 -30.34 -55.36
N PRO A 344 56.40 -31.17 -56.27
CA PRO A 344 56.04 -31.13 -57.68
C PRO A 344 54.60 -31.61 -57.90
N ALA A 345 53.92 -30.95 -58.85
CA ALA A 345 52.51 -31.15 -59.17
C ALA A 345 52.17 -32.59 -59.55
N GLY A 346 51.13 -33.15 -58.90
CA GLY A 346 50.47 -34.38 -59.37
C GLY A 346 50.36 -35.54 -58.38
N ALA A 347 49.93 -35.30 -57.14
CA ALA A 347 49.24 -36.32 -56.34
C ALA A 347 48.56 -35.64 -55.15
N ILE A 348 47.23 -35.52 -55.19
CA ILE A 348 46.29 -35.75 -54.09
C ILE A 348 44.90 -35.37 -54.61
N THR A 349 44.05 -36.38 -54.69
CA THR A 349 42.63 -36.30 -55.02
C THR A 349 41.89 -35.84 -53.77
N THR A 350 41.21 -34.69 -53.81
CA THR A 350 40.15 -34.34 -52.86
C THR A 350 38.94 -33.84 -53.62
N THR A 351 37.85 -34.59 -53.51
CA THR A 351 36.56 -34.32 -54.16
C THR A 351 35.72 -33.37 -53.30
N ALA A 352 35.37 -32.22 -53.90
CA ALA A 352 34.16 -31.38 -53.82
C ALA A 352 33.43 -31.24 -52.46
N GLY A 353 33.11 -30.06 -51.94
CA GLY A 353 32.45 -28.85 -52.46
C GLY A 353 31.73 -28.21 -51.23
N LEU A 354 31.28 -26.97 -51.13
CA LEU A 354 30.74 -25.98 -52.05
C LEU A 354 30.74 -24.61 -51.32
N VAL A 355 30.79 -23.54 -52.10
CA VAL A 355 30.82 -22.11 -51.76
C VAL A 355 29.63 -21.65 -50.89
N GLY A 356 29.86 -20.70 -49.97
CA GLY A 356 28.82 -19.97 -49.24
C GLY A 356 29.25 -18.56 -48.83
N PHE A 357 28.43 -17.58 -49.22
CA PHE A 357 28.53 -16.13 -49.05
C PHE A 357 28.84 -15.64 -47.62
N THR A 358 29.48 -14.46 -47.52
CA THR A 358 29.46 -13.61 -46.32
C THR A 358 28.05 -13.09 -46.04
N PRO A 359 27.46 -13.32 -44.85
CA PRO A 359 26.35 -12.51 -44.39
C PRO A 359 26.85 -11.39 -43.47
N TYR A 360 26.07 -10.30 -43.48
CA TYR A 360 26.02 -9.23 -42.49
C TYR A 360 26.30 -9.71 -41.06
N GLU A 361 26.97 -8.87 -40.25
CA GLU A 361 27.16 -9.05 -38.81
C GLU A 361 25.84 -9.46 -38.13
N THR A 362 25.67 -10.76 -37.92
CA THR A 362 24.68 -11.28 -37.00
C THR A 362 25.24 -11.06 -35.60
N LEU A 363 24.60 -10.16 -34.85
CA LEU A 363 24.72 -10.10 -33.40
C LEU A 363 24.58 -11.54 -32.87
N SER A 364 25.65 -12.08 -32.28
CA SER A 364 25.65 -13.45 -31.77
C SER A 364 24.52 -13.61 -30.76
N ALA A 365 23.93 -14.80 -30.69
CA ALA A 365 22.90 -15.13 -29.70
C ALA A 365 23.37 -14.79 -28.27
N ASP A 366 24.68 -14.89 -28.00
CA ASP A 366 25.31 -14.52 -26.73
C ASP A 366 25.23 -13.01 -26.44
N THR A 367 25.28 -12.16 -27.46
CA THR A 367 25.15 -10.70 -27.30
C THR A 367 23.70 -10.30 -27.01
N VAL A 368 22.74 -10.96 -27.66
CA VAL A 368 21.31 -10.75 -27.41
C VAL A 368 20.90 -11.32 -26.04
N GLN A 369 21.43 -12.49 -25.68
CA GLN A 369 21.19 -13.12 -24.39
C GLN A 369 21.87 -12.34 -23.25
N GLY A 370 23.06 -11.79 -23.46
CA GLY A 370 23.71 -10.87 -22.51
C GLY A 370 22.96 -9.56 -22.33
N ALA A 371 22.40 -8.99 -23.40
CA ALA A 371 21.57 -7.78 -23.32
C ALA A 371 20.22 -8.04 -22.63
N LEU A 372 19.58 -9.18 -22.91
CA LEU A 372 18.35 -9.60 -22.24
C LEU A 372 18.59 -9.94 -20.75
N GLN A 373 19.73 -10.56 -20.43
CA GLN A 373 20.13 -10.83 -19.04
C GLN A 373 20.42 -9.53 -18.29
N GLN A 374 21.07 -8.52 -18.91
CA GLN A 374 21.24 -7.20 -18.28
C GLN A 374 19.91 -6.46 -18.08
N ILE A 375 18.94 -6.61 -18.99
CA ILE A 375 17.59 -6.01 -18.84
C ILE A 375 16.81 -6.75 -17.73
N TRP A 376 16.91 -8.08 -17.69
CA TRP A 376 16.32 -8.89 -16.64
C TRP A 376 16.91 -8.56 -15.28
N ASP A 377 18.24 -8.49 -15.17
CA ASP A 377 18.95 -8.16 -13.95
C ASP A 377 18.66 -6.72 -13.50
N ARG A 378 18.50 -5.74 -14.40
CA ARG A 378 18.04 -4.38 -14.01
C ARG A 378 16.57 -4.32 -13.61
N SER A 379 15.73 -5.22 -14.12
CA SER A 379 14.32 -5.33 -13.72
C SER A 379 14.15 -6.10 -12.40
N ALA A 380 15.07 -7.02 -12.10
CA ALA A 380 15.10 -7.87 -10.91
C ALA A 380 15.92 -7.24 -9.76
N SER A 381 16.91 -6.40 -10.06
CA SER A 381 17.72 -5.70 -9.06
C SER A 381 16.96 -4.49 -8.49
N GLY A 382 16.18 -4.76 -7.44
CA GLY A 382 16.08 -3.87 -6.29
C GLY A 382 15.14 -2.68 -6.40
N GLY A 383 15.08 -1.92 -7.50
CA GLY A 383 14.41 -0.61 -7.49
C GLY A 383 12.92 -0.66 -7.12
N ALA A 384 12.15 -1.61 -7.66
CA ALA A 384 10.73 -1.75 -7.35
C ALA A 384 10.48 -2.52 -6.04
N PHE A 385 11.39 -3.38 -5.62
CA PHE A 385 11.26 -4.15 -4.38
C PHE A 385 11.67 -3.32 -3.16
N GLU A 386 12.78 -2.59 -3.24
CA GLU A 386 13.21 -1.62 -2.24
C GLU A 386 12.21 -0.47 -2.13
N ALA A 387 11.66 0.06 -3.24
CA ALA A 387 10.60 1.07 -3.16
C ALA A 387 9.32 0.56 -2.49
N ARG A 388 8.95 -0.71 -2.71
CA ARG A 388 7.82 -1.35 -2.01
C ARG A 388 8.14 -1.64 -0.55
N GLN A 389 9.37 -2.03 -0.23
CA GLN A 389 9.81 -2.30 1.13
C GLN A 389 9.95 -1.01 1.95
N SER A 390 10.42 0.09 1.35
CA SER A 390 10.47 1.41 1.97
C SER A 390 9.06 2.02 2.13
N ALA A 391 8.16 1.82 1.17
CA ALA A 391 6.76 2.23 1.30
C ALA A 391 6.02 1.41 2.38
N ALA A 392 6.28 0.10 2.48
CA ALA A 392 5.73 -0.75 3.52
C ALA A 392 6.30 -0.40 4.91
N ALA A 393 7.59 -0.07 5.02
CA ALA A 393 8.21 0.38 6.26
C ALA A 393 7.67 1.75 6.70
N ALA A 394 7.45 2.69 5.76
CA ALA A 394 6.82 3.98 6.04
C ALA A 394 5.35 3.83 6.48
N ALA A 395 4.58 2.93 5.84
CA ALA A 395 3.22 2.63 6.24
C ALA A 395 3.14 1.96 7.63
N ALA A 396 4.07 1.06 7.95
CA ALA A 396 4.17 0.44 9.27
C ALA A 396 4.60 1.44 10.35
N SER A 397 5.51 2.37 10.03
CA SER A 397 5.91 3.48 10.91
C SER A 397 4.76 4.44 11.19
N ALA A 398 3.95 4.78 10.17
CA ALA A 398 2.78 5.64 10.34
C ALA A 398 1.68 4.97 11.18
N ALA A 399 1.45 3.66 10.97
CA ALA A 399 0.50 2.88 11.76
C ALA A 399 0.95 2.73 13.23
N ALA A 400 2.26 2.59 13.48
CA ALA A 400 2.81 2.54 14.84
C ALA A 400 2.76 3.90 15.55
N ALA A 401 2.95 5.00 14.83
CA ALA A 401 2.82 6.36 15.38
C ALA A 401 1.37 6.70 15.75
N GLY A 402 0.38 6.27 14.95
CA GLY A 402 -1.04 6.47 15.25
C GLY A 402 -1.58 5.63 16.43
N ALA A 403 -0.84 4.63 16.90
CA ALA A 403 -1.25 3.77 18.01
C ALA A 403 -0.79 4.27 19.39
N HIS A 404 0.09 5.28 19.46
CA HIS A 404 0.71 5.69 20.74
C HIS A 404 0.17 7.01 21.32
N GLU A 405 -0.67 7.77 20.62
CA GLU A 405 -1.21 9.02 21.18
C GLU A 405 -2.65 9.21 20.72
N THR A 406 -3.50 9.73 21.62
CA THR A 406 -4.90 10.11 21.39
C THR A 406 -4.97 11.18 20.29
N ALA A 407 -4.85 10.72 19.04
CA ALA A 407 -4.94 11.54 17.85
C ALA A 407 -6.41 11.96 17.69
N THR A 408 -6.62 13.26 17.62
CA THR A 408 -7.93 13.82 17.38
C THR A 408 -8.38 13.47 15.97
N ARG A 409 -9.69 13.49 15.71
CA ARG A 409 -10.30 13.04 14.44
C ARG A 409 -9.73 13.74 13.20
N ASP A 410 -9.14 14.92 13.38
CA ASP A 410 -8.51 15.72 12.34
C ASP A 410 -7.17 15.11 11.89
N ASP A 411 -6.38 14.56 12.82
CA ASP A 411 -5.09 13.91 12.55
C ASP A 411 -5.24 12.63 11.72
N ALA A 412 -6.31 11.86 11.99
CA ALA A 412 -6.63 10.64 11.22
C ALA A 412 -7.03 10.97 9.77
N THR A 413 -7.66 12.13 9.56
CA THR A 413 -8.11 12.58 8.23
C THR A 413 -6.92 13.09 7.41
N GLU A 414 -6.00 13.84 8.01
CA GLU A 414 -4.74 14.22 7.37
C GLU A 414 -3.85 13.02 7.05
N ALA A 415 -3.75 12.03 7.96
CA ALA A 415 -3.00 10.81 7.72
C ALA A 415 -3.58 9.98 6.54
N ALA A 416 -4.92 9.89 6.44
CA ALA A 416 -5.58 9.23 5.33
C ALA A 416 -5.36 9.97 3.99
N ALA A 417 -5.37 11.30 3.99
CA ALA A 417 -5.07 12.11 2.81
C ALA A 417 -3.62 11.96 2.34
N ALA A 418 -2.66 11.91 3.28
CA ALA A 418 -1.25 11.67 2.98
C ALA A 418 -1.00 10.27 2.40
N ALA A 419 -1.66 9.24 2.94
CA ALA A 419 -1.59 7.88 2.41
C ALA A 419 -2.18 7.77 0.99
N ALA A 420 -3.30 8.47 0.73
CA ALA A 420 -3.89 8.54 -0.61
C ALA A 420 -2.94 9.21 -1.61
N GLN A 421 -2.32 10.34 -1.25
CA GLN A 421 -1.31 11.00 -2.09
C GLN A 421 -0.09 10.11 -2.37
N ALA A 422 0.41 9.38 -1.37
CA ALA A 422 1.52 8.46 -1.55
C ALA A 422 1.18 7.30 -2.51
N SER A 423 -0.03 6.74 -2.42
CA SER A 423 -0.48 5.69 -3.33
C SER A 423 -0.67 6.19 -4.78
N ALA A 424 -1.18 7.41 -4.95
CA ALA A 424 -1.31 8.05 -6.25
C ALA A 424 0.06 8.32 -6.89
N ALA A 425 1.05 8.78 -6.10
CA ALA A 425 2.42 8.97 -6.57
C ALA A 425 3.08 7.64 -6.99
N ALA A 426 2.86 6.56 -6.24
CA ALA A 426 3.36 5.24 -6.60
C ALA A 426 2.72 4.69 -7.89
N ALA A 427 1.42 4.91 -8.08
CA ALA A 427 0.71 4.54 -9.31
C ALA A 427 1.22 5.34 -10.53
N ALA A 428 1.48 6.63 -10.36
CA ALA A 428 2.05 7.48 -11.42
C ALA A 428 3.47 7.03 -11.82
N ALA A 429 4.32 6.67 -10.83
CA ALA A 429 5.65 6.13 -11.10
C ALA A 429 5.60 4.78 -11.85
N ALA A 430 4.66 3.89 -11.49
CA ALA A 430 4.45 2.62 -12.18
C ALA A 430 3.97 2.82 -13.63
N ALA A 431 3.06 3.77 -13.87
CA ALA A 431 2.58 4.11 -15.21
C ALA A 431 3.71 4.70 -16.09
N THR A 432 4.58 5.52 -15.51
CA THR A 432 5.75 6.08 -16.21
C THR A 432 6.76 4.98 -16.58
N GLY A 433 7.00 4.03 -15.68
CA GLY A 433 7.84 2.85 -15.94
C GLY A 433 7.27 1.94 -17.03
N ALA A 434 5.95 1.69 -17.02
CA ALA A 434 5.28 0.92 -18.07
C ALA A 434 5.35 1.61 -19.45
N GLY A 435 5.25 2.95 -19.49
CA GLY A 435 5.44 3.74 -20.70
C GLY A 435 6.86 3.64 -21.26
N ALA A 436 7.88 3.71 -20.41
CA ALA A 436 9.27 3.55 -20.81
C ALA A 436 9.56 2.13 -21.35
N LEU A 437 8.95 1.10 -20.75
CA LEU A 437 9.07 -0.29 -21.21
C LEU A 437 8.37 -0.49 -22.56
N ALA A 438 7.16 0.06 -22.74
CA ALA A 438 6.43 -0.01 -23.99
C ALA A 438 7.17 0.71 -25.14
N GLU A 439 7.78 1.87 -24.85
CA GLU A 439 8.63 2.60 -25.80
C GLU A 439 9.90 1.82 -26.16
N ALA A 440 10.53 1.16 -25.18
CA ALA A 440 11.69 0.30 -25.42
C ALA A 440 11.33 -0.91 -26.31
N VAL A 441 10.20 -1.57 -26.05
CA VAL A 441 9.68 -2.68 -26.87
C VAL A 441 9.33 -2.20 -28.28
N ARG A 442 8.77 -0.99 -28.43
CA ARG A 442 8.45 -0.39 -29.73
C ARG A 442 9.69 -0.09 -30.55
N LYS A 443 10.75 0.43 -29.91
CA LYS A 443 12.06 0.66 -30.55
C LYS A 443 12.75 -0.64 -30.94
N LEU A 444 12.58 -1.71 -30.15
CA LEU A 444 13.10 -3.05 -30.48
C LEU A 444 12.36 -3.69 -31.67
N LYS A 445 11.04 -3.49 -31.78
CA LYS A 445 10.24 -3.97 -32.92
C LYS A 445 10.56 -3.26 -34.24
N LEU A 446 11.12 -2.05 -34.20
CA LEU A 446 11.40 -1.25 -35.40
C LEU A 446 12.68 -1.66 -36.16
N HIS A 447 13.48 -2.60 -35.64
CA HIS A 447 14.73 -3.06 -36.26
C HIS A 447 14.65 -4.45 -36.89
N VAL A 448 13.47 -5.05 -36.99
CA VAL A 448 13.26 -6.33 -37.68
C VAL A 448 12.50 -6.08 -38.99
N THR A 449 13.17 -5.44 -39.95
CA THR A 449 12.73 -5.46 -41.36
C THR A 449 13.33 -6.70 -42.01
N PHE A 450 12.49 -7.66 -42.35
CA PHE A 450 12.87 -8.72 -43.28
C PHE A 450 12.88 -8.10 -44.68
N ASP A 451 14.06 -7.95 -45.28
CA ASP A 451 14.16 -7.84 -46.74
C ASP A 451 13.82 -9.23 -47.31
N LEU A 452 12.75 -9.27 -48.10
CA LEU A 452 12.34 -10.42 -48.93
C LEU A 452 13.03 -10.34 -50.29
#